data_AF-A0A529K647-F1
#
_entry.id   AF-A0A529K647-F1
#
_cell.length_a   1.000
_cell.length_b   1.000
_cell.length_c   1.000
_cell.angle_alpha   90.00
_cell.angle_beta   90.00
_cell.angle_gamma   90.00
#
_symmetry.space_group_name_H-M   'P 1'
#
loop_
_entity.id
_entity.type
_entity.pdbx_description
1 polymer ?
#
loop_
_entity_poly.entity_id
_entity_poly.type
_entity_poly.pdbx_seq_one_letter_code
_entity_poly.pdbx_strand_id
1 'polypeptide(L)'
;YTLSEIRRAAATGIYDIRGAGAKRKLPHFDDLLVLGASISRYPLEGYRERCDTSVVLGSRHAKKPIELKIPITIAGMSFGSLSGPAKEALGRGATLSGTSTTTGDGGMTEEERGHSKTLVYQYLPSRYGMNPRDLRRADAIEIVIGQGAKPGGGGMLLGQKISDRVAEMRTLPKGID
;
A
#
# COMPACT_ATOMS: atom_id res chain seq x y z
N TYR A 1 23.67 -4.05 -2.31
CA TYR A 1 23.58 -2.78 -3.06
C TYR A 1 22.17 -2.17 -3.09
N THR A 2 21.11 -2.84 -3.56
CA THR A 2 19.79 -2.16 -3.70
C THR A 2 19.12 -1.82 -2.38
N LEU A 3 19.09 -2.75 -1.42
CA LEU A 3 18.52 -2.48 -0.11
C LEU A 3 19.29 -1.39 0.65
N SER A 4 20.61 -1.30 0.44
CA SER A 4 21.43 -0.23 1.03
C SER A 4 21.11 1.14 0.42
N GLU A 5 20.90 1.22 -0.89
CA GLU A 5 20.48 2.48 -1.53
C GLU A 5 19.09 2.92 -1.09
N ILE A 6 18.11 2.02 -0.99
CA ILE A 6 16.77 2.35 -0.49
C ILE A 6 16.86 2.90 0.94
N ARG A 7 17.66 2.26 1.81
CA ARG A 7 17.87 2.72 3.19
C ARG A 7 18.58 4.08 3.24
N ARG A 8 19.61 4.29 2.41
CA ARG A 8 20.30 5.59 2.28
C ARG A 8 19.33 6.69 1.87
N ALA A 9 18.55 6.45 0.81
CA ALA A 9 17.58 7.42 0.31
C ALA A 9 16.50 7.72 1.35
N ALA A 10 15.97 6.71 2.04
CA ALA A 10 14.99 6.88 3.10
C ALA A 10 15.54 7.67 4.31
N ALA A 11 16.80 7.45 4.68
CA ALA A 11 17.41 8.13 5.82
C ALA A 11 17.86 9.58 5.52
N THR A 12 18.27 9.85 4.28
CA THR A 12 18.86 11.15 3.89
C THR A 12 17.91 12.05 3.10
N GLY A 13 16.85 11.49 2.52
CA GLY A 13 16.03 12.16 1.52
C GLY A 13 16.73 12.35 0.16
N ILE A 14 17.97 11.88 0.01
CA ILE A 14 18.76 12.04 -1.21
C ILE A 14 18.52 10.84 -2.11
N TYR A 15 17.96 11.08 -3.29
CA TYR A 15 17.79 10.09 -4.34
C TYR A 15 18.62 10.47 -5.57
N ASP A 16 19.16 9.46 -6.25
CA ASP A 16 19.90 9.69 -7.48
C ASP A 16 18.89 9.86 -8.63
N ILE A 17 19.01 10.96 -9.37
CA ILE A 17 18.27 11.14 -10.62
C ILE A 17 18.95 10.28 -11.68
N ARG A 18 18.48 9.04 -11.81
CA ARG A 18 18.95 8.09 -12.81
C ARG A 18 17.79 7.36 -13.45
N GLY A 19 17.93 7.00 -14.72
CA GLY A 19 16.99 6.10 -15.38
C GLY A 19 16.89 4.79 -14.59
N ALA A 20 15.69 4.20 -14.54
CA ALA A 20 15.48 2.88 -13.97
C ALA A 20 16.13 1.81 -14.89
N GLY A 21 17.45 1.66 -14.82
CA GLY A 21 18.15 0.56 -15.48
C GLY A 21 17.80 -0.76 -14.80
N ALA A 22 17.48 -1.79 -15.57
CA ALA A 22 17.28 -3.12 -14.99
C ALA A 22 18.62 -3.78 -14.66
N LYS A 23 18.63 -4.56 -13.58
CA LYS A 23 19.82 -5.27 -13.10
C LYS A 23 20.11 -6.59 -13.84
N ARG A 24 19.24 -6.97 -14.78
CA ARG A 24 19.41 -8.11 -15.69
C ARG A 24 19.77 -7.55 -17.07
N LYS A 25 20.44 -8.35 -17.89
CA LYS A 25 20.66 -8.01 -19.31
C LYS A 25 19.29 -7.78 -19.94
N LEU A 26 18.99 -6.52 -20.26
CA LEU A 26 17.83 -6.15 -21.05
C LEU A 26 18.30 -5.88 -22.47
N PRO A 27 17.42 -6.06 -23.45
CA PRO A 27 17.70 -5.62 -24.82
C PRO A 27 18.18 -4.15 -24.81
N HIS A 28 19.29 -3.89 -25.48
CA HIS A 28 19.80 -2.52 -25.70
C HIS A 28 19.13 -1.89 -26.93
N PHE A 29 19.45 -0.63 -27.25
CA PHE A 29 18.79 0.06 -28.37
C PHE A 29 18.91 -0.65 -29.72
N ASP A 30 19.96 -1.46 -29.91
CA ASP A 30 20.13 -2.26 -31.12
C ASP A 30 19.26 -3.54 -31.13
N ASP A 31 18.71 -3.95 -29.98
CA ASP A 31 17.81 -5.10 -29.84
C ASP A 31 16.32 -4.71 -29.93
N LEU A 32 16.01 -3.41 -30.07
CA LEU A 32 14.65 -2.88 -30.01
C LEU A 32 14.24 -2.22 -31.33
N LEU A 33 13.28 -2.81 -32.05
CA LEU A 33 12.55 -2.13 -33.11
C LEU A 33 11.35 -1.38 -32.51
N VAL A 34 11.46 -0.06 -32.42
CA VAL A 34 10.32 0.78 -32.03
C VAL A 34 9.46 1.04 -33.27
N LEU A 35 8.40 0.25 -33.44
CA LEU A 35 7.30 0.63 -34.31
C LEU A 35 6.67 1.88 -33.70
N GLY A 36 6.84 3.02 -34.36
CA GLY A 36 6.17 4.26 -33.98
C GLY A 36 4.67 4.10 -34.17
N ALA A 37 3.98 3.48 -33.21
CA ALA A 37 2.58 3.78 -32.99
C ALA A 37 2.55 5.27 -32.67
N SER A 38 2.04 6.08 -33.58
CA SER A 38 1.85 7.51 -33.41
C SER A 38 1.27 7.74 -32.03
N ILE A 39 2.08 8.23 -31.09
CA ILE A 39 1.62 8.42 -29.72
C ILE A 39 0.51 9.45 -29.83
N SER A 40 -0.72 9.04 -29.53
CA SER A 40 -1.91 9.88 -29.74
C SER A 40 -1.88 11.14 -28.87
N ARG A 41 -0.96 11.21 -27.90
CA ARG A 41 -0.61 12.37 -27.10
C ARG A 41 0.90 12.57 -27.06
N TYR A 42 1.35 13.80 -27.28
CA TYR A 42 2.74 14.16 -27.01
C TYR A 42 3.04 14.02 -25.50
N PRO A 43 4.26 13.56 -25.13
CA PRO A 43 4.72 13.65 -23.75
C PRO A 43 4.62 15.09 -23.24
N LEU A 44 4.27 15.26 -21.97
CA LEU A 44 4.18 16.58 -21.35
C LEU A 44 5.54 17.29 -21.44
N GLU A 45 5.54 18.51 -21.98
CA GLU A 45 6.71 19.37 -21.96
C GLU A 45 6.84 19.96 -20.55
N GLY A 46 7.77 19.44 -19.74
CA GLY A 46 7.86 19.73 -18.30
C GLY A 46 8.04 21.22 -17.92
N TYR A 47 8.42 22.07 -18.87
CA TYR A 47 8.49 23.53 -18.69
C TYR A 47 7.16 24.26 -18.97
N ARG A 48 6.26 23.64 -19.73
CA ARG A 48 4.97 24.23 -20.13
C ARG A 48 3.80 23.62 -19.38
N GLU A 49 3.92 22.35 -19.03
CA GLU A 49 2.82 21.57 -18.47
C GLU A 49 3.26 20.89 -17.18
N ARG A 50 2.47 21.08 -16.13
CA ARG A 50 2.69 20.40 -14.85
C ARG A 50 2.21 18.96 -14.97
N CYS A 51 3.06 18.02 -14.57
CA CYS A 51 2.63 16.63 -14.36
C CYS A 51 1.76 16.58 -13.10
N ASP A 52 0.45 16.48 -13.26
CA ASP A 52 -0.47 16.24 -12.15
C ASP A 52 -0.52 14.74 -11.84
N THR A 53 -0.19 14.41 -10.60
CA THR A 53 -0.20 13.04 -10.08
C THR A 53 -1.42 12.76 -9.22
N SER A 54 -2.32 13.73 -9.06
CA SER A 54 -3.52 13.55 -8.24
C SER A 54 -4.44 12.47 -8.81
N VAL A 55 -5.06 11.71 -7.91
CA VAL A 55 -5.98 10.62 -8.27
C VAL A 55 -7.22 10.72 -7.39
N VAL A 56 -8.39 10.62 -8.03
CA VAL A 56 -9.68 10.57 -7.34
C VAL A 56 -10.28 9.17 -7.48
N LEU A 57 -10.35 8.44 -6.38
CA LEU A 57 -11.00 7.14 -6.31
C LEU A 57 -12.50 7.29 -6.09
N GLY A 58 -13.31 6.62 -6.91
CA GLY A 58 -14.76 6.66 -6.81
C GLY A 58 -15.42 7.90 -7.44
N SER A 59 -14.71 8.65 -8.29
CA SER A 59 -15.17 9.90 -8.93
C SER A 59 -16.53 9.83 -9.63
N ARG A 60 -16.95 8.64 -10.09
CA ARG A 60 -18.18 8.45 -10.87
C ARG A 60 -19.44 8.23 -10.02
N HIS A 61 -19.33 7.49 -8.91
CA HIS A 61 -20.49 6.98 -8.16
C HIS A 61 -20.37 7.09 -6.64
N ALA A 62 -19.18 7.37 -6.10
CA ALA A 62 -19.02 7.48 -4.66
C ALA A 62 -19.61 8.81 -4.17
N LYS A 63 -20.48 8.76 -3.15
CA LYS A 63 -20.97 9.97 -2.47
C LYS A 63 -19.84 10.76 -1.79
N LYS A 64 -18.77 10.06 -1.41
CA LYS A 64 -17.55 10.61 -0.80
C LYS A 64 -16.33 10.01 -1.52
N PRO A 65 -15.91 10.60 -2.65
CA PRO A 65 -14.69 10.18 -3.33
C PRO A 65 -13.46 10.38 -2.45
N ILE A 66 -12.42 9.59 -2.67
CA ILE A 66 -11.12 9.73 -2.00
C ILE A 66 -10.16 10.42 -2.94
N GLU A 67 -9.55 11.51 -2.48
CA GLU A 67 -8.53 12.25 -3.22
C GLU A 67 -7.14 11.93 -2.66
N LEU A 68 -6.25 11.49 -3.55
CA LEU A 68 -4.84 11.20 -3.26
C LEU A 68 -3.96 12.14 -4.09
N LYS A 69 -2.83 12.57 -3.54
CA LYS A 69 -1.88 13.44 -4.25
C LYS A 69 -1.04 12.71 -5.29
N ILE A 70 -0.90 11.39 -5.15
CA ILE A 70 -0.07 10.53 -5.99
C ILE A 70 -0.80 9.22 -6.31
N PRO A 71 -0.51 8.57 -7.45
CA PRO A 71 -1.15 7.32 -7.87
C PRO A 71 -0.49 6.08 -7.22
N ILE A 72 -0.01 6.20 -5.99
CA ILE A 72 0.75 5.14 -5.29
C ILE A 72 0.15 4.98 -3.90
N THR A 73 -0.33 3.80 -3.56
CA THR A 73 -0.86 3.48 -2.22
C THR A 73 0.03 2.46 -1.51
N ILE A 74 -0.02 2.45 -0.17
CA ILE A 74 0.65 1.43 0.63
C ILE A 74 -0.30 0.24 0.77
N ALA A 75 0.08 -0.90 0.18
CA ALA A 75 -0.70 -2.13 0.19
C ALA A 75 -0.93 -2.69 1.61
N GLY A 76 -2.00 -3.48 1.75
CA GLY A 76 -2.42 -4.05 3.02
C GLY A 76 -1.43 -5.05 3.58
N MET A 77 -0.94 -4.79 4.79
CA MET A 77 -0.11 -5.71 5.58
C MET A 77 -0.65 -5.73 7.01
N SER A 78 -0.95 -6.93 7.51
CA SER A 78 -1.61 -7.09 8.80
C SER A 78 -0.77 -6.67 9.99
N PHE A 79 -1.44 -6.15 11.00
CA PHE A 79 -0.96 -6.24 12.36
C PHE A 79 -0.82 -7.72 12.78
N GLY A 80 0.34 -8.08 13.33
CA GLY A 80 0.78 -9.46 13.56
C GLY A 80 1.86 -9.89 12.55
N SER A 81 1.70 -9.54 11.27
CA SER A 81 2.80 -9.61 10.29
C SER A 81 3.77 -8.44 10.48
N LEU A 82 3.22 -7.27 10.75
CA LEU A 82 3.93 -6.05 11.13
C LEU A 82 3.67 -5.70 12.60
N SER A 83 4.61 -4.99 13.21
CA SER A 83 4.47 -4.44 14.55
C SER A 83 3.62 -3.16 14.56
N GLY A 84 3.09 -2.79 15.74
CA GLY A 84 2.36 -1.53 15.93
C GLY A 84 3.16 -0.30 15.48
N PRO A 85 4.43 -0.15 15.90
CA PRO A 85 5.29 0.95 15.43
C PRO A 85 5.51 0.97 13.91
N ALA A 86 5.56 -0.20 13.26
CA ALA A 86 5.65 -0.26 11.80
C ALA A 86 4.35 0.24 11.14
N LYS A 87 3.19 -0.11 11.70
CA LYS A 87 1.89 0.38 11.24
C LYS A 87 1.75 1.89 11.39
N GLU A 88 2.19 2.45 12.53
CA GLU A 88 2.31 3.89 12.75
C GLU A 88 3.21 4.57 11.71
N ALA A 89 4.42 4.02 11.50
CA ALA A 89 5.38 4.59 10.56
C ALA A 89 4.82 4.66 9.14
N LEU A 90 4.12 3.61 8.70
CA LEU A 90 3.43 3.60 7.41
C LEU A 90 2.32 4.66 7.34
N GLY A 91 1.52 4.80 8.41
CA GLY A 91 0.47 5.81 8.47
C GLY A 91 1.01 7.24 8.36
N ARG A 92 2.05 7.56 9.13
CA ARG A 92 2.75 8.85 9.06
C ARG A 92 3.31 9.10 7.65
N GLY A 93 4.01 8.12 7.08
CA GLY A 93 4.62 8.24 5.76
C GLY A 93 3.60 8.44 4.64
N ALA A 94 2.48 7.71 4.67
CA ALA A 94 1.40 7.86 3.71
C ALA A 94 0.75 9.24 3.82
N THR A 95 0.44 9.69 5.04
CA THR A 95 -0.12 11.02 5.29
C THR A 95 0.77 12.13 4.75
N LEU A 96 2.08 12.09 5.05
CA LEU A 96 3.05 13.07 4.55
C LEU A 96 3.14 13.06 3.01
N SER A 97 3.10 11.88 2.41
CA SER A 97 3.12 11.70 0.95
C SER A 97 1.77 12.05 0.27
N GLY A 98 0.71 12.29 1.06
CA GLY A 98 -0.63 12.55 0.55
C GLY A 98 -1.29 11.33 -0.09
N THR A 99 -1.00 10.12 0.42
CA THR A 99 -1.60 8.86 -0.04
C THR A 99 -2.24 8.07 1.10
N SER A 100 -2.80 6.89 0.79
CA SER A 100 -3.48 6.01 1.73
C SER A 100 -2.61 4.83 2.20
N THR A 101 -2.91 4.34 3.41
CA THR A 101 -2.53 3.00 3.88
C THR A 101 -3.71 2.04 3.85
N THR A 102 -3.44 0.74 3.87
CA THR A 102 -4.44 -0.32 4.02
C THR A 102 -4.13 -1.19 5.25
N THR A 103 -5.16 -1.55 6.02
CA THR A 103 -5.00 -2.24 7.32
C THR A 103 -4.34 -3.61 7.23
N GLY A 104 -4.48 -4.33 6.11
CA GLY A 104 -4.14 -5.75 6.08
C GLY A 104 -5.23 -6.62 6.72
N ASP A 105 -4.93 -7.92 6.80
CA ASP A 105 -5.78 -8.97 7.37
C ASP A 105 -5.81 -9.04 8.91
N GLY A 106 -5.27 -8.02 9.58
CA GLY A 106 -5.12 -7.99 11.03
C GLY A 106 -6.11 -7.10 11.77
N GLY A 107 -7.00 -6.40 11.05
CA GLY A 107 -7.84 -5.34 11.61
C GLY A 107 -7.11 -4.00 11.75
N MET A 108 -7.85 -2.99 12.22
CA MET A 108 -7.35 -1.62 12.39
C MET A 108 -6.74 -1.45 13.79
N THR A 109 -5.51 -0.93 13.85
CA THR A 109 -4.93 -0.52 15.14
C THR A 109 -5.14 0.98 15.38
N GLU A 110 -5.17 1.40 16.65
CA GLU A 110 -5.30 2.81 17.00
C GLU A 110 -4.08 3.63 16.53
N GLU A 111 -2.89 3.03 16.54
CA GLU A 111 -1.66 3.67 16.04
C GLU A 111 -1.75 3.93 14.52
N GLU A 112 -2.28 2.98 13.74
CA GLU A 112 -2.47 3.20 12.30
C GLU A 112 -3.55 4.26 12.05
N ARG A 113 -4.71 4.14 12.71
CA ARG A 113 -5.82 5.08 12.49
C ARG A 113 -5.48 6.50 12.92
N GLY A 114 -4.74 6.66 14.01
CA GLY A 114 -4.32 7.96 14.55
C GLY A 114 -3.31 8.70 13.68
N HIS A 115 -2.59 7.99 12.80
CA HIS A 115 -1.53 8.57 11.98
C HIS A 115 -1.80 8.57 10.47
N SER A 116 -2.74 7.77 9.99
CA SER A 116 -3.19 7.81 8.59
C SER A 116 -4.30 8.84 8.39
N LYS A 117 -4.09 9.78 7.46
CA LYS A 117 -5.15 10.70 6.99
C LYS A 117 -6.21 9.95 6.20
N THR A 118 -5.78 9.07 5.30
CA THR A 118 -6.65 8.18 4.53
C THR A 118 -6.27 6.73 4.83
N LEU A 119 -7.19 5.98 5.42
CA LEU A 119 -6.99 4.57 5.77
C LEU A 119 -8.08 3.71 5.15
N VAL A 120 -7.64 2.75 4.35
CA VAL A 120 -8.49 1.74 3.73
C VAL A 120 -8.55 0.52 4.65
N TYR A 121 -9.75 0.09 4.99
CA TYR A 121 -9.96 -1.12 5.78
C TYR A 121 -10.07 -2.33 4.88
N GLN A 122 -9.26 -3.35 5.15
CA GLN A 122 -9.29 -4.58 4.35
C GLN A 122 -10.26 -5.60 4.95
N TYR A 123 -11.28 -5.95 4.18
CA TYR A 123 -12.34 -6.89 4.56
C TYR A 123 -12.12 -8.24 3.88
N LEU A 124 -11.86 -9.27 4.68
CA LEU A 124 -11.55 -10.61 4.20
C LEU A 124 -12.74 -11.57 4.32
N PRO A 125 -12.78 -12.63 3.50
CA PRO A 125 -13.77 -13.69 3.63
C PRO A 125 -13.82 -14.33 5.03
N SER A 126 -12.66 -14.50 5.67
CA SER A 126 -12.56 -15.08 7.03
C SER A 126 -13.03 -14.15 8.14
N ARG A 127 -13.12 -12.84 7.87
CA ARG A 127 -13.50 -11.81 8.84
C ARG A 127 -12.60 -11.72 10.08
N TYR A 128 -11.38 -12.24 10.01
CA TYR A 128 -10.39 -12.04 11.07
C TYR A 128 -10.11 -10.55 11.26
N GLY A 129 -10.04 -10.12 12.53
CA GLY A 129 -9.80 -8.72 12.83
C GLY A 129 -10.98 -7.79 12.57
N MET A 130 -12.12 -8.31 12.07
CA MET A 130 -13.25 -7.49 11.65
C MET A 130 -13.99 -6.88 12.83
N ASN A 131 -13.95 -5.55 12.91
CA ASN A 131 -14.66 -4.78 13.92
C ASN A 131 -15.59 -3.75 13.26
N PRO A 132 -16.92 -3.82 13.51
CA PRO A 132 -17.88 -2.83 12.99
C PRO A 132 -17.57 -1.37 13.39
N ARG A 133 -16.96 -1.16 14.57
CA ARG A 133 -16.51 0.17 15.01
C ARG A 133 -15.45 0.72 14.05
N ASP A 134 -14.48 -0.10 13.67
CA ASP A 134 -13.35 0.32 12.85
C ASP A 134 -13.72 0.44 11.37
N LEU A 135 -14.61 -0.43 10.88
CA LEU A 135 -15.20 -0.28 9.54
C LEU A 135 -15.87 1.08 9.35
N ARG A 136 -16.58 1.58 10.38
CA ARG A 136 -17.21 2.92 10.33
C ARG A 136 -16.20 4.07 10.42
N ARG A 137 -14.99 3.81 10.91
CA ARG A 137 -13.89 4.79 11.02
C ARG A 137 -12.97 4.78 9.80
N ALA A 138 -13.15 3.85 8.87
CA ALA A 138 -12.34 3.76 7.66
C ALA A 138 -12.82 4.73 6.59
N ASP A 139 -11.91 5.15 5.72
CA ASP A 139 -12.21 6.07 4.61
C ASP A 139 -12.71 5.30 3.38
N ALA A 140 -12.25 4.07 3.21
CA ALA A 140 -12.75 3.10 2.23
C ALA A 140 -12.62 1.66 2.75
N ILE A 141 -13.27 0.75 2.04
CA ILE A 141 -13.20 -0.69 2.30
C ILE A 141 -12.61 -1.38 1.07
N GLU A 142 -11.57 -2.18 1.27
CA GLU A 142 -10.99 -3.08 0.27
C GLU A 142 -11.55 -4.48 0.49
N ILE A 143 -12.34 -5.00 -0.46
CA ILE A 143 -12.86 -6.37 -0.41
C ILE A 143 -11.82 -7.32 -1.02
N VAL A 144 -11.30 -8.23 -0.21
CA VAL A 144 -10.25 -9.15 -0.65
C VAL A 144 -10.87 -10.39 -1.28
N ILE A 145 -10.56 -10.62 -2.56
CA ILE A 145 -10.92 -11.85 -3.27
C ILE A 145 -9.73 -12.83 -3.25
N GLY A 146 -8.49 -12.32 -3.31
CA GLY A 146 -7.29 -13.14 -3.25
C GLY A 146 -6.03 -12.27 -3.15
N GLN A 147 -4.89 -12.94 -2.99
CA GLN A 147 -3.57 -12.31 -2.93
C GLN A 147 -2.59 -13.01 -3.87
N GLY A 148 -1.73 -12.25 -4.55
CA GLY A 148 -0.79 -12.81 -5.53
C GLY A 148 0.22 -13.80 -4.95
N ALA A 149 0.54 -13.68 -3.65
CA ALA A 149 1.45 -14.61 -2.98
C ALA A 149 0.84 -16.02 -2.79
N LYS A 150 -0.49 -16.11 -2.65
CA LYS A 150 -1.22 -17.36 -2.38
C LYS A 150 -2.58 -17.32 -3.08
N PRO A 151 -2.64 -17.48 -4.41
CA PRO A 151 -3.90 -17.54 -5.13
C PRO A 151 -4.74 -18.71 -4.59
N GLY A 152 -5.96 -18.44 -4.13
CA GLY A 152 -6.86 -19.45 -3.56
C GLY A 152 -6.66 -19.77 -2.06
N GLY A 153 -5.69 -19.15 -1.40
CA GLY A 153 -5.45 -19.29 0.04
C GLY A 153 -5.75 -18.03 0.84
N GLY A 154 -6.09 -18.19 2.12
CA GLY A 154 -6.21 -17.08 3.07
C GLY A 154 -4.85 -16.54 3.56
N GLY A 155 -4.88 -15.44 4.29
CA GLY A 155 -3.75 -15.01 5.12
C GLY A 155 -3.42 -16.09 6.15
N MET A 156 -2.13 -16.29 6.41
CA MET A 156 -1.64 -17.26 7.41
C MET A 156 -0.68 -16.53 8.33
N LEU A 157 -0.88 -16.66 9.64
CA LEU A 157 -0.01 -16.09 10.65
C LEU A 157 0.45 -17.23 11.56
N LEU A 158 1.76 -17.37 11.73
CA LEU A 158 2.33 -18.39 12.62
C LEU A 158 1.90 -18.12 14.06
N GLY A 159 1.57 -19.15 14.84
CA GLY A 159 1.13 -19.04 16.23
C GLY A 159 2.13 -18.34 17.14
N GLN A 160 3.44 -18.48 16.85
CA GLN A 160 4.50 -17.74 17.55
C GLN A 160 4.38 -16.21 17.40
N LYS A 161 3.70 -15.71 16.37
CA LYS A 161 3.45 -14.28 16.15
C LYS A 161 2.11 -13.82 16.72
N ILE A 162 1.31 -14.73 17.27
CA ILE A 162 0.05 -14.40 17.94
C ILE A 162 0.39 -13.93 19.35
N SER A 163 0.70 -12.64 19.46
CA SER A 163 0.71 -11.97 20.77
C SER A 163 -0.72 -11.86 21.30
N ASP A 164 -0.84 -11.62 22.61
CA ASP A 164 -2.14 -11.43 23.28
C ASP A 164 -3.04 -10.43 22.56
N ARG A 165 -2.46 -9.31 22.14
CA ARG A 165 -3.17 -8.25 21.40
C ARG A 165 -3.60 -8.70 20.00
N VAL A 166 -2.78 -9.49 19.31
CA VAL A 166 -3.15 -10.03 17.98
C VAL A 166 -4.28 -11.05 18.12
N ALA A 167 -4.23 -11.91 19.14
CA ALA A 167 -5.27 -12.89 19.43
C ALA A 167 -6.62 -12.22 19.74
N GLU A 168 -6.59 -11.20 20.61
CA GLU A 168 -7.75 -10.39 20.97
C GLU A 168 -8.38 -9.71 19.75
N MET A 169 -7.55 -9.04 18.93
CA MET A 169 -8.05 -8.38 17.72
C MET A 169 -8.67 -9.36 16.74
N ARG A 170 -8.12 -10.58 16.62
CA ARG A 170 -8.61 -11.60 15.68
C ARG A 170 -9.73 -12.48 16.23
N THR A 171 -10.10 -12.31 17.50
CA THR A 171 -11.04 -13.20 18.22
C THR A 171 -10.59 -14.67 18.14
N LEU A 172 -9.26 -14.90 18.23
CA LEU A 172 -8.67 -16.24 18.19
C LEU A 172 -8.14 -16.65 19.57
N PRO A 173 -8.19 -17.94 19.94
CA PRO A 173 -7.49 -18.45 21.11
C PRO A 173 -5.98 -18.25 20.99
N LYS A 174 -5.30 -17.99 22.11
CA LYS A 174 -3.84 -17.85 22.13
C LYS A 174 -3.16 -19.16 21.72
N GLY A 175 -2.10 -19.07 20.90
CA GLY A 175 -1.24 -20.21 20.56
C GLY A 175 -1.82 -21.21 19.55
N ILE A 176 -2.93 -20.88 18.88
CA ILE A 176 -3.51 -21.69 17.80
C ILE A 176 -3.28 -20.95 16.48
N ASP A 177 -2.69 -21.65 15.50
CA ASP A 177 -2.45 -21.17 14.13
C ASP A 177 -3.76 -20.93 13.34
#